data_AF-A0A9X5CCB9-F1
#
_entry.id   AF-A0A9X5CCB9-F1
#
_cell.length_a   1.000
_cell.length_b   1.000
_cell.length_c   1.000
_cell.angle_alpha   90.00
_cell.angle_beta   90.00
_cell.angle_gamma   90.00
#
_symmetry.space_group_name_H-M   'P 1'
#
loop_
_entity.id
_entity.type
_entity.pdbx_description
1 polymer ?
#
loop_
_entity_poly.entity_id
_entity_poly.type
_entity_poly.pdbx_seq_one_letter_code
_entity_poly.pdbx_strand_id
1 'polypeptide(L)'
;MTPLEETRWYPAYEVRGEGIFIEFEQSDIDKWIRDNPAVIERAKRISDNYSTSFIGKNHPRTITPKFIMLHTLSHLLISQLSFECGYSIASLSERLYCSEESDGKTMAGIFIYTASGDSEGTLGGLVRQGRPDAFPQILKKAISHAQTCSNDPVCIMSKGQGRDSLNLAACHACGLLPETCCEERNAFLDRGLVIGTYDNKEIGFWRDML
;
A
#
# COMPACT_ATOMS: atom_id res chain seq x y z
N MET A 1 -28.95 1.03 -23.22
CA MET A 1 -29.40 1.77 -22.03
C MET A 1 -29.27 3.23 -22.37
N THR A 2 -30.38 3.87 -22.71
CA THR A 2 -30.43 5.27 -23.15
C THR A 2 -30.05 6.17 -21.97
N PRO A 3 -29.15 7.16 -22.13
CA PRO A 3 -28.83 8.07 -21.04
C PRO A 3 -30.11 8.83 -20.64
N LEU A 4 -30.47 8.75 -19.36
CA LEU A 4 -31.49 9.63 -18.79
C LEU A 4 -30.93 11.07 -18.76
N GLU A 5 -31.81 12.06 -18.95
CA GLU A 5 -31.51 13.50 -18.96
C GLU A 5 -30.57 13.93 -17.81
N GLU A 6 -29.78 14.98 -18.07
CA GLU A 6 -28.77 15.57 -17.16
C GLU A 6 -29.30 15.79 -15.73
N THR A 7 -29.14 14.79 -14.88
CA THR A 7 -29.42 14.89 -13.45
C THR A 7 -28.13 15.30 -12.75
N ARG A 8 -28.18 16.42 -12.01
CA ARG A 8 -27.05 16.95 -11.20
C ARG A 8 -26.77 16.15 -9.91
N TRP A 9 -27.22 14.90 -9.84
CA TRP A 9 -27.02 14.05 -8.69
C TRP A 9 -26.54 12.67 -9.15
N TYR A 10 -25.48 12.19 -8.52
CA TYR A 10 -24.98 10.84 -8.68
C TYR A 10 -25.50 9.98 -7.52
N PRO A 11 -25.87 8.71 -7.75
CA PRO A 11 -26.14 7.80 -6.65
C PRO A 11 -24.89 7.69 -5.77
N ALA A 12 -25.06 7.91 -4.46
CA ALA A 12 -24.01 7.79 -3.46
C ALA A 12 -24.56 7.01 -2.26
N TYR A 13 -23.66 6.41 -1.48
CA TYR A 13 -23.97 5.81 -0.20
C TYR A 13 -23.04 6.41 0.86
N GLU A 14 -23.57 6.65 2.06
CA GLU A 14 -22.80 7.14 3.20
C GLU A 14 -22.40 5.96 4.07
N VAL A 15 -21.11 5.89 4.43
CA VAL A 15 -20.60 4.98 5.45
C VAL A 15 -20.03 5.83 6.57
N ARG A 16 -20.43 5.52 7.80
CA ARG A 16 -19.84 6.09 9.01
C ARG A 16 -18.88 5.08 9.58
N GLY A 17 -17.67 5.52 9.88
CA GLY A 17 -16.62 4.62 10.30
C GLY A 17 -15.46 5.34 10.93
N GLU A 18 -14.41 4.58 11.14
CA GLU A 18 -13.15 5.03 11.72
C GLU A 18 -12.09 5.10 10.63
N GLY A 19 -11.06 5.92 10.85
CA GLY A 19 -9.92 5.93 9.95
C GLY A 19 -8.67 6.51 10.60
N ILE A 20 -7.53 6.08 10.09
CA ILE A 20 -6.21 6.57 10.43
C ILE A 20 -5.61 7.15 9.16
N PHE A 21 -5.27 8.43 9.20
CA PHE A 21 -4.50 9.08 8.16
C PHE A 21 -3.04 9.21 8.59
N ILE A 22 -2.14 8.77 7.73
CA ILE A 22 -0.70 8.76 7.96
C ILE A 22 -0.08 9.59 6.85
N GLU A 23 0.57 10.69 7.22
CA GLU A 23 1.33 11.54 6.31
C GLU A 23 2.82 11.28 6.52
N PHE A 24 3.56 11.25 5.41
CA PHE A 24 5.00 11.03 5.41
C PHE A 24 5.73 12.32 5.04
N GLU A 25 6.87 12.54 5.70
CA GLU A 25 7.75 13.63 5.34
C GLU A 25 8.37 13.35 3.97
N GLN A 26 8.08 14.20 2.98
CA GLN A 26 8.52 13.98 1.60
C GLN A 26 10.04 14.00 1.50
N SER A 27 10.73 14.82 2.32
CA SER A 27 12.19 14.88 2.29
C SER A 27 12.87 13.57 2.67
N ASP A 28 12.24 12.75 3.52
CA ASP A 28 12.77 11.45 3.91
C ASP A 28 12.67 10.43 2.77
N ILE A 29 11.55 10.47 2.03
CA ILE A 29 11.34 9.65 0.83
C ILE A 29 12.33 10.04 -0.27
N ASP A 30 12.49 11.33 -0.52
CA ASP A 30 13.42 11.83 -1.53
C ASP A 30 14.87 11.46 -1.20
N LYS A 31 15.24 11.56 0.08
CA LYS A 31 16.55 11.14 0.57
C LYS A 31 16.75 9.65 0.36
N TRP A 32 15.79 8.81 0.75
CA TRP A 32 15.87 7.36 0.55
C TRP A 32 16.04 6.99 -0.92
N ILE A 33 15.27 7.59 -1.84
CA ILE A 33 15.38 7.34 -3.28
C ILE A 33 16.75 7.81 -3.82
N ARG A 34 17.19 9.01 -3.44
CA ARG A 34 18.46 9.60 -3.90
C ARG A 34 19.67 8.79 -3.44
N ASP A 35 19.66 8.34 -2.19
CA ASP A 35 20.79 7.63 -1.58
C ASP A 35 20.86 6.17 -2.07
N ASN A 36 19.77 5.64 -2.67
CA ASN A 36 19.67 4.23 -3.09
C ASN A 36 19.19 4.07 -4.55
N PRO A 37 20.07 4.20 -5.57
CA PRO A 37 19.71 4.02 -6.97
C PRO A 37 19.04 2.67 -7.30
N ALA A 38 19.35 1.62 -6.53
CA ALA A 38 18.74 0.30 -6.67
C ALA A 38 17.22 0.29 -6.43
N VAL A 39 16.69 1.25 -5.66
CA VAL A 39 15.25 1.45 -5.44
C VAL A 39 14.55 1.82 -6.75
N ILE A 40 15.16 2.71 -7.54
CA ILE A 40 14.65 3.15 -8.84
C ILE A 40 14.63 1.98 -9.82
N GLU A 41 15.74 1.23 -9.92
CA GLU A 41 15.82 0.05 -10.81
C GLU A 41 14.80 -1.03 -10.44
N ARG A 42 14.50 -1.18 -9.14
CA ARG A 42 13.51 -2.14 -8.67
C ARG A 42 12.08 -1.72 -9.03
N ALA A 43 11.72 -0.45 -8.79
CA ALA A 43 10.42 0.10 -9.19
C ALA A 43 10.23 0.10 -10.72
N LYS A 44 11.31 0.37 -11.46
CA LYS A 44 11.30 0.38 -12.93
C LYS A 44 10.85 -0.97 -13.51
N ARG A 45 11.22 -2.10 -12.92
CA ARG A 45 10.74 -3.43 -13.36
C ARG A 45 9.21 -3.52 -13.35
N ILE A 46 8.60 -3.03 -12.27
CA ILE A 46 7.13 -2.99 -12.14
C ILE A 46 6.54 -2.02 -13.17
N SER A 47 7.13 -0.83 -13.32
CA SER A 47 6.67 0.17 -14.28
C SER A 47 6.79 -0.30 -15.74
N ASP A 48 7.86 -1.01 -16.10
CA ASP A 48 8.09 -1.56 -17.44
C ASP A 48 7.07 -2.68 -17.73
N ASN A 49 6.84 -3.58 -16.78
CA ASN A 49 5.79 -4.61 -16.88
C ASN A 49 4.40 -3.97 -17.06
N TYR A 50 4.11 -2.91 -16.31
CA TYR A 50 2.86 -2.16 -16.46
C TYR A 50 2.73 -1.56 -17.86
N SER A 51 3.76 -0.86 -18.35
CA SER A 51 3.73 -0.20 -19.66
C SER A 51 3.52 -1.17 -20.83
N THR A 52 3.91 -2.45 -20.67
CA THR A 52 3.75 -3.49 -21.69
C THR A 52 2.44 -4.28 -21.56
N SER A 53 1.80 -4.22 -20.39
CA SER A 53 0.49 -4.84 -20.11
C SER A 53 -0.64 -4.21 -20.93
N PHE A 54 -1.75 -4.95 -21.07
CA PHE A 54 -2.94 -4.42 -21.75
C PHE A 54 -3.48 -3.15 -21.08
N ILE A 55 -3.53 -3.11 -19.74
CA ILE A 55 -4.04 -1.94 -19.02
C ILE A 55 -3.09 -0.75 -19.20
N GLY A 56 -1.79 -0.92 -18.98
CA GLY A 56 -0.84 0.20 -19.06
C GLY A 56 -0.67 0.78 -20.46
N LYS A 57 -0.88 -0.03 -21.51
CA LYS A 57 -0.97 0.48 -22.90
C LYS A 57 -2.17 1.40 -23.13
N ASN A 58 -3.30 1.11 -22.49
CA ASN A 58 -4.53 1.90 -22.63
C ASN A 58 -4.60 3.07 -21.62
N HIS A 59 -3.90 2.95 -20.49
CA HIS A 59 -3.87 3.92 -19.40
C HIS A 59 -2.42 4.14 -18.93
N PRO A 60 -1.60 4.88 -19.70
CA PRO A 60 -0.20 5.08 -19.38
C PRO A 60 -0.04 5.83 -18.05
N ARG A 61 0.79 5.28 -17.17
CA ARG A 61 1.15 5.81 -15.86
C ARG A 61 2.54 5.32 -15.51
N THR A 62 3.34 6.17 -14.89
CA THR A 62 4.62 5.76 -14.30
C THR A 62 4.41 5.31 -12.87
N ILE A 63 4.90 4.11 -12.54
CA ILE A 63 4.81 3.55 -11.19
C ILE A 63 6.09 3.92 -10.44
N THR A 64 5.99 4.79 -9.44
CA THR A 64 7.14 5.33 -8.71
C THR A 64 7.52 4.47 -7.50
N PRO A 65 8.78 4.53 -7.02
CA PRO A 65 9.15 3.85 -5.78
C PRO A 65 8.35 4.32 -4.57
N LYS A 66 8.05 5.63 -4.49
CA LYS A 66 7.19 6.23 -3.47
C LYS A 66 5.83 5.55 -3.44
N PHE A 67 5.19 5.40 -4.61
CA PHE A 67 3.90 4.76 -4.73
C PHE A 67 3.91 3.31 -4.24
N ILE A 68 4.86 2.50 -4.73
CA ILE A 68 4.97 1.08 -4.35
C ILE A 68 5.22 0.93 -2.84
N MET A 69 6.08 1.79 -2.26
CA MET A 69 6.38 1.77 -0.83
C MET A 69 5.13 2.09 0.00
N LEU A 70 4.41 3.18 -0.33
CA LEU A 70 3.19 3.56 0.39
C LEU A 70 2.11 2.48 0.28
N HIS A 71 1.88 1.97 -0.93
CA HIS A 71 0.91 0.91 -1.19
C HIS A 71 1.25 -0.40 -0.47
N THR A 72 2.52 -0.78 -0.48
CA THR A 72 2.92 -2.00 0.23
C THR A 72 2.78 -1.80 1.75
N LEU A 73 3.14 -0.64 2.26
CA LEU A 73 3.01 -0.35 3.69
C LEU A 73 1.55 -0.35 4.15
N SER A 74 0.63 0.21 3.36
CA SER A 74 -0.80 0.20 3.70
C SER A 74 -1.33 -1.23 3.81
N HIS A 75 -0.90 -2.14 2.93
CA HIS A 75 -1.23 -3.56 3.02
C HIS A 75 -0.73 -4.21 4.32
N LEU A 76 0.53 -3.95 4.69
CA LEU A 76 1.14 -4.46 5.92
C LEU A 76 0.44 -3.90 7.17
N LEU A 77 0.09 -2.61 7.15
CA LEU A 77 -0.62 -1.96 8.24
C LEU A 77 -2.05 -2.47 8.38
N ILE A 78 -2.80 -2.66 7.29
CA ILE A 78 -4.16 -3.24 7.33
C ILE A 78 -4.11 -4.62 7.97
N SER A 79 -3.16 -5.47 7.54
CA SER A 79 -2.98 -6.81 8.10
C SER A 79 -2.72 -6.76 9.61
N GLN A 80 -1.83 -5.87 10.05
CA GLN A 80 -1.52 -5.70 11.47
C GLN A 80 -2.68 -5.09 12.27
N LEU A 81 -3.36 -4.07 11.74
CA LEU A 81 -4.49 -3.41 12.40
C LEU A 81 -5.68 -4.36 12.55
N SER A 82 -5.96 -5.18 11.53
CA SER A 82 -6.97 -6.23 11.61
C SER A 82 -6.66 -7.21 12.74
N PHE A 83 -5.41 -7.67 12.84
CA PHE A 83 -4.99 -8.56 13.91
C PHE A 83 -5.15 -7.93 15.31
N GLU A 84 -4.81 -6.65 15.48
CA GLU A 84 -4.82 -5.97 16.78
C GLU A 84 -6.24 -5.53 17.21
N CYS A 85 -7.07 -5.14 16.25
CA CYS A 85 -8.43 -4.67 16.53
C CYS A 85 -9.47 -5.80 16.49
N GLY A 86 -9.12 -6.97 15.96
CA GLY A 86 -10.05 -8.08 15.74
C GLY A 86 -11.02 -7.87 14.57
N TYR A 87 -10.73 -6.90 13.69
CA TYR A 87 -11.51 -6.66 12.49
C TYR A 87 -11.30 -7.77 11.47
N SER A 88 -12.34 -8.08 10.70
CA SER A 88 -12.13 -8.77 9.44
C SER A 88 -11.22 -7.92 8.56
N ILE A 89 -10.20 -8.50 7.92
CA ILE A 89 -9.36 -7.74 6.97
C ILE A 89 -10.23 -7.08 5.90
N ALA A 90 -11.31 -7.75 5.48
CA ALA A 90 -12.22 -7.27 4.44
C ALA A 90 -13.07 -6.05 4.85
N SER A 91 -13.13 -5.70 6.14
CA SER A 91 -13.82 -4.48 6.60
C SER A 91 -12.93 -3.24 6.59
N LEU A 92 -11.63 -3.39 6.34
CA LEU A 92 -10.68 -2.29 6.18
C LEU A 92 -10.37 -2.04 4.70
N SER A 93 -10.30 -0.77 4.32
CA SER A 93 -9.86 -0.35 3.00
C SER A 93 -8.79 0.72 3.13
N GLU A 94 -7.99 0.85 2.08
CA GLU A 94 -7.02 1.93 1.95
C GLU A 94 -7.43 2.95 0.88
N ARG A 95 -6.86 4.14 1.00
CA ARG A 95 -6.78 5.12 -0.07
C ARG A 95 -5.39 5.77 -0.04
N LEU A 96 -4.71 5.82 -1.18
CA LEU A 96 -3.38 6.39 -1.28
C LEU A 96 -3.43 7.84 -1.76
N TYR A 97 -2.68 8.69 -1.07
CA TYR A 97 -2.45 10.08 -1.46
C TYR A 97 -1.01 10.18 -1.93
N CYS A 98 -0.78 9.84 -3.19
CA CYS A 98 0.54 9.84 -3.80
C CYS A 98 0.52 10.68 -5.07
N SER A 99 1.19 11.84 -5.02
CA SER A 99 1.36 12.72 -6.17
C SER A 99 2.73 13.36 -6.16
N GLU A 100 3.21 13.72 -7.35
CA GLU A 100 4.51 14.36 -7.56
C GLU A 100 4.32 15.86 -7.86
N GLU A 101 5.41 16.63 -7.83
CA GLU A 101 5.37 18.07 -8.13
C GLU A 101 4.77 18.36 -9.52
N SER A 102 4.98 17.47 -10.50
CA SER A 102 4.38 17.55 -11.83
C SER A 102 2.85 17.54 -11.83
N ASP A 103 2.23 17.01 -10.79
CA ASP A 103 0.77 16.93 -10.63
C ASP A 103 0.18 18.21 -9.98
N GLY A 104 1.03 19.20 -9.68
CA GLY A 104 0.65 20.48 -9.07
C GLY A 104 0.58 20.46 -7.54
N LYS A 105 0.73 19.29 -6.92
CA LYS A 105 0.87 19.14 -5.47
C LYS A 105 1.65 17.88 -5.16
N THR A 106 2.57 17.95 -4.20
CA THR A 106 3.28 16.77 -3.70
C THR A 106 2.52 16.18 -2.50
N MET A 107 2.23 14.89 -2.55
CA MET A 107 1.56 14.17 -1.46
C MET A 107 2.22 12.80 -1.24
N ALA A 108 2.36 12.46 0.03
CA ALA A 108 2.77 11.13 0.47
C ALA A 108 1.95 10.78 1.71
N GLY A 109 0.84 10.08 1.50
CA GLY A 109 -0.07 9.72 2.59
C GLY A 109 -0.84 8.44 2.33
N ILE A 110 -1.24 7.80 3.42
CA ILE A 110 -2.06 6.60 3.44
C ILE A 110 -3.27 6.90 4.33
N PHE A 111 -4.46 6.60 3.83
CA PHE A 111 -5.66 6.58 4.65
C PHE A 111 -6.18 5.16 4.76
N ILE A 112 -6.24 4.62 5.98
CA ILE A 112 -6.84 3.32 6.27
C ILE A 112 -8.16 3.59 7.00
N TYR A 113 -9.25 3.03 6.52
CA TYR A 113 -10.58 3.28 7.05
C TYR A 113 -11.46 2.04 7.01
N THR A 114 -12.51 2.03 7.83
CA THR A 114 -13.52 0.98 7.81
C THR A 114 -14.48 1.22 6.65
N ALA A 115 -14.61 0.26 5.74
CA ALA A 115 -15.44 0.36 4.53
C ALA A 115 -16.78 -0.38 4.65
N SER A 116 -16.99 -1.14 5.72
CA SER A 116 -18.27 -1.79 6.01
C SER A 116 -19.18 -0.88 6.83
N GLY A 117 -20.46 -0.81 6.44
CA GLY A 117 -21.50 -0.10 7.20
C GLY A 117 -22.10 -0.93 8.34
N ASP A 118 -21.49 -2.07 8.67
CA ASP A 118 -21.89 -2.90 9.80
C ASP A 118 -21.23 -2.43 11.10
N SER A 119 -21.69 -3.00 12.21
CA SER A 119 -21.32 -2.61 13.58
C SER A 119 -19.83 -2.68 13.91
N GLU A 120 -18.99 -3.26 13.04
CA GLU A 120 -17.55 -3.38 13.28
C GLU A 120 -16.89 -1.98 13.35
N GLY A 121 -17.23 -1.06 12.46
CA GLY A 121 -16.58 0.26 12.36
C GLY A 121 -16.94 1.31 13.42
N THR A 122 -17.48 0.91 14.58
CA THR A 122 -18.05 1.85 15.58
C THR A 122 -17.54 1.66 17.02
N LEU A 123 -16.65 0.69 17.26
CA LEU A 123 -16.21 0.31 18.61
C LEU A 123 -14.95 1.04 19.10
N GLY A 124 -14.36 1.92 18.29
CA GLY A 124 -13.18 2.73 18.59
C GLY A 124 -11.85 2.01 18.42
N GLY A 125 -11.84 0.84 17.76
CA GLY A 125 -10.66 -0.01 17.62
C GLY A 125 -9.55 0.67 16.83
N LEU A 126 -9.86 1.15 15.63
CA LEU A 126 -8.91 1.87 14.77
C LEU A 126 -8.51 3.20 15.41
N VAL A 127 -9.47 3.93 15.98
CA VAL A 127 -9.20 5.20 16.66
C VAL A 127 -8.22 5.02 17.82
N ARG A 128 -8.32 3.93 18.59
CA ARG A 128 -7.38 3.63 19.67
C ARG A 128 -5.99 3.36 19.13
N GLN A 129 -5.88 2.57 18.06
CA GLN A 129 -4.58 2.21 17.47
C GLN A 129 -3.91 3.38 16.74
N GLY A 130 -4.67 4.36 16.26
CA GLY A 130 -4.13 5.58 15.65
C GLY A 130 -3.53 6.59 16.66
N ARG A 131 -3.65 6.35 17.97
CA ARG A 131 -3.12 7.29 18.97
C ARG A 131 -1.59 7.24 19.05
N PRO A 132 -0.92 8.36 19.40
CA PRO A 132 0.54 8.44 19.45
C PRO A 132 1.23 7.41 20.37
N ASP A 133 0.53 6.94 21.41
CA ASP A 133 1.03 5.94 22.35
C ASP A 133 0.90 4.50 21.84
N ALA A 134 0.10 4.25 20.79
CA ALA A 134 -0.20 2.93 20.25
C ALA A 134 0.37 2.72 18.84
N PHE A 135 0.14 3.67 17.93
CA PHE A 135 0.47 3.54 16.50
C PHE A 135 1.94 3.16 16.24
N PRO A 136 2.95 3.70 16.94
CA PRO A 136 4.34 3.30 16.71
C PRO A 136 4.60 1.80 16.94
N GLN A 137 3.85 1.16 17.84
CA GLN A 137 3.96 -0.29 18.07
C GLN A 137 3.31 -1.08 16.93
N ILE A 138 2.19 -0.60 16.39
CA ILE A 138 1.53 -1.20 15.23
C ILE A 138 2.46 -1.15 14.02
N LEU A 139 3.06 0.01 13.75
CA LEU A 139 4.04 0.15 12.68
C LEU A 139 5.21 -0.82 12.88
N LYS A 140 5.83 -0.86 14.06
CA LYS A 140 6.94 -1.79 14.36
C LYS A 140 6.56 -3.25 14.11
N LYS A 141 5.39 -3.68 14.56
CA LYS A 141 4.91 -5.06 14.33
C LYS A 141 4.67 -5.34 12.85
N ALA A 142 4.03 -4.42 12.12
CA ALA A 142 3.81 -4.55 10.68
C ALA A 142 5.13 -4.71 9.91
N ILE A 143 6.12 -3.88 10.23
CA ILE A 143 7.46 -3.92 9.63
C ILE A 143 8.19 -5.24 10.01
N SER A 144 8.11 -5.67 11.27
CA SER A 144 8.74 -6.92 11.71
C SER A 144 8.11 -8.16 11.07
N HIS A 145 6.78 -8.24 10.99
CA HIS A 145 6.09 -9.32 10.29
C HIS A 145 6.44 -9.35 8.79
N ALA A 146 6.65 -8.19 8.19
CA ALA A 146 7.07 -8.08 6.81
C ALA A 146 8.48 -8.63 6.55
N GLN A 147 9.29 -8.98 7.56
CA GLN A 147 10.62 -9.61 7.39
C GLN A 147 10.54 -11.03 6.83
N THR A 148 9.48 -11.76 7.15
CA THR A 148 9.36 -13.20 6.82
C THR A 148 8.16 -13.48 5.94
N CYS A 149 8.35 -14.32 4.92
CA CYS A 149 7.25 -14.93 4.17
C CYS A 149 7.46 -16.45 4.11
N SER A 150 6.39 -17.22 4.31
CA SER A 150 6.44 -18.69 4.21
C SER A 150 6.87 -19.19 2.83
N ASN A 151 6.77 -18.34 1.80
CA ASN A 151 7.21 -18.64 0.44
C ASN A 151 8.62 -18.11 0.13
N ASP A 152 9.36 -17.63 1.12
CA ASP A 152 10.76 -17.27 0.92
C ASP A 152 11.63 -18.53 0.72
N PRO A 153 12.69 -18.45 -0.10
CA PRO A 153 13.21 -17.25 -0.76
C PRO A 153 12.53 -16.90 -2.10
N VAL A 154 11.63 -17.75 -2.60
CA VAL A 154 10.97 -17.57 -3.91
C VAL A 154 10.20 -16.25 -3.98
N CYS A 155 9.51 -15.88 -2.90
CA CYS A 155 8.77 -14.62 -2.83
C CYS A 155 9.69 -13.39 -2.89
N ILE A 156 10.62 -13.25 -1.94
CA ILE A 156 11.51 -12.06 -1.86
C ILE A 156 12.45 -11.90 -3.07
N MET A 157 12.85 -13.01 -3.70
CA MET A 157 13.71 -13.00 -4.90
C MET A 157 12.94 -12.85 -6.21
N SER A 158 11.61 -12.81 -6.17
CA SER A 158 10.79 -12.68 -7.37
C SER A 158 11.14 -11.41 -8.16
N LYS A 159 11.27 -11.56 -9.48
CA LYS A 159 11.46 -10.46 -10.44
C LYS A 159 10.15 -10.04 -11.12
N GLY A 160 9.04 -10.66 -10.74
CA GLY A 160 7.72 -10.44 -11.32
C GLY A 160 6.80 -11.60 -10.94
N GLN A 161 5.71 -11.30 -10.25
CA GLN A 161 4.64 -12.25 -9.92
C GLN A 161 3.29 -11.55 -9.84
N GLY A 162 2.24 -12.34 -9.62
CA GLY A 162 0.86 -11.84 -9.63
C GLY A 162 0.41 -11.47 -11.04
N ARG A 163 -0.65 -10.67 -11.09
CA ARG A 163 -1.23 -10.20 -12.35
C ARG A 163 -0.21 -9.40 -13.15
N ASP A 164 -0.05 -9.75 -14.43
CA ASP A 164 0.83 -9.05 -15.39
C ASP A 164 2.28 -8.85 -14.89
N SER A 165 2.74 -9.70 -13.94
CA SER A 165 4.05 -9.55 -13.27
C SER A 165 4.25 -8.20 -12.56
N LEU A 166 3.17 -7.61 -12.04
CA LEU A 166 3.19 -6.27 -11.43
C LEU A 166 3.61 -6.26 -9.95
N ASN A 167 3.86 -7.42 -9.35
CA ASN A 167 4.37 -7.52 -7.98
C ASN A 167 5.79 -8.10 -7.96
N LEU A 168 6.59 -7.69 -6.97
CA LEU A 168 7.88 -8.29 -6.67
C LEU A 168 7.77 -9.12 -5.39
N ALA A 169 8.26 -8.66 -4.23
CA ALA A 169 8.19 -9.44 -2.99
C ALA A 169 6.81 -9.37 -2.30
N ALA A 170 5.75 -9.77 -2.99
CA ALA A 170 4.39 -9.81 -2.46
C ALA A 170 3.60 -11.01 -3.00
N CYS A 171 3.04 -11.81 -2.09
CA CYS A 171 2.16 -12.94 -2.39
C CYS A 171 1.06 -13.09 -1.32
N HIS A 172 0.16 -14.06 -1.48
CA HIS A 172 -0.94 -14.32 -0.55
C HIS A 172 -0.49 -14.58 0.90
N ALA A 173 0.76 -15.00 1.12
CA ALA A 173 1.28 -15.28 2.46
C ALA A 173 1.83 -14.04 3.19
N CYS A 174 2.05 -12.90 2.51
CA CYS A 174 2.70 -11.75 3.15
C CYS A 174 2.20 -10.36 2.76
N GLY A 175 1.63 -10.18 1.56
CA GLY A 175 1.39 -8.84 1.03
C GLY A 175 0.05 -8.64 0.31
N LEU A 176 -0.66 -9.70 -0.08
CA LEU A 176 -1.97 -9.52 -0.72
C LEU A 176 -3.10 -9.49 0.31
N LEU A 177 -4.07 -8.62 0.09
CA LEU A 177 -5.30 -8.46 0.86
C LEU A 177 -6.52 -8.95 0.05
N PRO A 178 -7.70 -9.12 0.66
CA PRO A 178 -8.95 -9.21 -0.09
C PRO A 178 -9.09 -8.02 -1.05
N GLU A 179 -9.54 -8.26 -2.28
CA GLU A 179 -9.55 -7.25 -3.36
C GLU A 179 -10.38 -6.00 -3.03
N THR A 180 -11.38 -6.11 -2.13
CA THR A 180 -12.20 -4.99 -1.67
C THR A 180 -11.44 -3.99 -0.80
N CYS A 181 -10.27 -4.37 -0.28
CA CYS A 181 -9.47 -3.52 0.61
C CYS A 181 -8.56 -2.56 -0.17
N CYS A 182 -8.15 -2.95 -1.38
CA CYS A 182 -7.06 -2.34 -2.13
C CYS A 182 -7.58 -1.65 -3.40
N GLU A 183 -7.24 -0.37 -3.57
CA GLU A 183 -7.67 0.41 -4.74
C GLU A 183 -7.01 -0.06 -6.06
N GLU A 184 -5.82 -0.65 -5.97
CA GLU A 184 -5.04 -1.17 -7.11
C GLU A 184 -5.22 -2.67 -7.35
N ARG A 185 -6.18 -3.32 -6.66
CA ARG A 185 -6.50 -4.75 -6.83
C ARG A 185 -5.28 -5.66 -6.67
N ASN A 186 -4.48 -5.41 -5.63
CA ASN A 186 -3.26 -6.14 -5.29
C ASN A 186 -2.17 -6.11 -6.38
N ALA A 187 -2.08 -5.06 -7.20
CA ALA A 187 -0.97 -4.83 -8.13
C ALA A 187 0.04 -3.81 -7.56
N PHE A 188 1.28 -3.79 -8.04
CA PHE A 188 2.31 -2.82 -7.62
C PHE A 188 2.73 -2.96 -6.14
N LEU A 189 2.96 -4.19 -5.70
CA LEU A 189 3.35 -4.51 -4.31
C LEU A 189 4.76 -5.11 -4.24
N ASP A 190 5.50 -4.69 -3.21
CA ASP A 190 6.86 -5.16 -2.97
C ASP A 190 7.36 -4.86 -1.55
N ARG A 191 7.30 -5.85 -0.64
CA ARG A 191 7.80 -5.64 0.74
C ARG A 191 9.29 -5.37 0.79
N GLY A 192 10.04 -5.69 -0.26
CA GLY A 192 11.45 -5.36 -0.38
C GLY A 192 11.75 -3.87 -0.30
N LEU A 193 10.84 -2.99 -0.75
CA LEU A 193 11.01 -1.53 -0.60
C LEU A 193 10.69 -1.04 0.82
N VAL A 194 10.05 -1.87 1.64
CA VAL A 194 9.72 -1.56 3.04
C VAL A 194 10.85 -2.05 3.95
N ILE A 195 11.24 -3.32 3.83
CA ILE A 195 12.18 -4.01 4.74
C ILE A 195 13.57 -4.28 4.16
N GLY A 196 13.78 -4.01 2.87
CA GLY A 196 14.96 -4.46 2.14
C GLY A 196 14.85 -5.90 1.63
N THR A 197 15.87 -6.38 0.94
CA THR A 197 15.97 -7.78 0.51
C THR A 197 17.18 -8.47 1.14
N TYR A 198 17.28 -9.79 0.96
CA TYR A 198 18.47 -10.54 1.40
C TYR A 198 19.76 -10.06 0.73
N ASP A 199 19.70 -9.66 -0.54
CA ASP A 199 20.87 -9.20 -1.30
C ASP A 199 21.20 -7.72 -1.04
N ASN A 200 20.20 -6.91 -0.72
CA ASN A 200 20.38 -5.48 -0.50
C ASN A 200 19.39 -4.96 0.54
N LYS A 201 19.84 -4.81 1.79
CA LYS A 201 19.04 -4.25 2.88
C LYS A 201 18.82 -2.74 2.76
N GLU A 202 19.71 -2.03 2.07
CA GLU A 202 19.70 -0.56 1.97
C GLU A 202 18.46 -0.04 1.23
N ILE A 203 17.85 -0.85 0.37
CA ILE A 203 16.65 -0.45 -0.37
C ILE A 203 15.39 -0.38 0.49
N GLY A 204 15.39 -0.91 1.72
CA GLY A 204 14.24 -0.84 2.61
C GLY A 204 14.09 0.54 3.24
N PHE A 205 12.95 1.19 3.07
CA PHE A 205 12.67 2.49 3.71
C PHE A 205 12.73 2.42 5.24
N TRP A 206 12.30 1.30 5.83
CA TRP A 206 12.28 1.07 7.29
C TRP A 206 13.42 0.19 7.80
N ARG A 207 14.51 0.05 7.04
CA ARG A 207 15.66 -0.81 7.41
C ARG A 207 16.24 -0.51 8.80
N ASP A 208 16.21 0.74 9.24
CA ASP A 208 16.80 1.17 10.53
C ASP A 208 15.91 0.76 11.73
N MET A 209 14.70 0.27 11.48
CA MET A 209 13.80 -0.28 12.50
C MET A 209 13.91 -1.80 12.65
N LEU A 210 14.79 -2.46 11.88
CA LEU A 210 14.98 -3.91 11.81
C LEU A 210 16.17 -4.43 12.63
#